data_AF-A0A7S2SGE6-F1
#
_entry.id   AF-A0A7S2SGE6-F1
#
_cell.length_a   1.000
_cell.length_b   1.000
_cell.length_c   1.000
_cell.angle_alpha   90.00
_cell.angle_beta   90.00
_cell.angle_gamma   90.00
#
_symmetry.space_group_name_H-M   'P 1'
#
loop_
_entity.id
_entity.type
_entity.pdbx_description
1 polymer ?
#
loop_
_entity_poly.entity_id
_entity_poly.type
_entity_poly.pdbx_seq_one_letter_code
_entity_poly.pdbx_strand_id
1 'polypeptide(L)'
;EVSQDAEADDQHSTAKFDLHVSFETSKAELGLCFNYRTSLFKRDTIELMLSRFELVLSQLSETNLLKDISLVSETERELVLNEFGPGDVVAFDTTKTLHGLFEDQVLKSPDSTSLVFE
;
A
#
# COMPACT_ATOMS: atom_id res chain seq x y z
N GLU A 1 28.28 -48.56 -10.71
CA GLU A 1 28.02 -48.21 -9.30
C GLU A 1 27.41 -46.81 -9.30
N VAL A 2 26.08 -46.72 -9.34
CA VAL A 2 25.18 -46.59 -8.16
C VAL A 2 25.36 -45.18 -7.56
N SER A 3 24.60 -44.19 -8.03
CA SER A 3 23.26 -43.78 -7.56
C SER A 3 23.30 -43.02 -6.23
N GLN A 4 22.87 -41.75 -6.26
CA GLN A 4 21.92 -41.09 -5.33
C GLN A 4 21.92 -39.59 -5.66
N ASP A 5 21.01 -39.16 -6.53
CA ASP A 5 19.71 -38.58 -6.15
C ASP A 5 19.88 -37.16 -5.56
N ALA A 6 20.12 -36.19 -6.45
CA ALA A 6 19.73 -34.82 -6.15
C ALA A 6 18.23 -34.73 -6.46
N GLU A 7 17.43 -34.88 -5.41
CA GLU A 7 15.98 -34.83 -5.43
C GLU A 7 15.47 -33.63 -6.24
N ALA A 8 14.78 -33.92 -7.33
CA ALA A 8 13.80 -33.02 -7.89
C ALA A 8 12.61 -32.97 -6.91
N ASP A 9 12.60 -32.00 -6.02
CA ASP A 9 11.46 -31.68 -5.14
C ASP A 9 10.39 -30.93 -5.96
N ASP A 10 9.69 -31.67 -6.81
CA ASP A 10 8.42 -31.24 -7.38
C ASP A 10 7.30 -31.83 -6.54
N GLN A 11 6.51 -30.96 -5.89
CA GLN A 11 5.05 -31.09 -5.60
C GLN A 11 4.66 -30.40 -4.27
N HIS A 12 3.88 -29.32 -4.37
CA HIS A 12 3.20 -28.64 -3.25
C HIS A 12 4.09 -28.26 -2.05
N SER A 13 4.99 -27.29 -2.27
CA SER A 13 5.76 -26.66 -1.19
C SER A 13 4.82 -25.97 -0.18
N THR A 14 4.56 -26.64 0.93
CA THR A 14 3.90 -26.03 2.09
C THR A 14 4.84 -24.96 2.64
N ALA A 15 4.39 -23.71 2.68
CA ALA A 15 5.22 -22.58 3.07
C ALA A 15 5.79 -22.76 4.50
N LYS A 16 7.10 -23.02 4.57
CA LYS A 16 7.84 -23.26 5.81
C LYS A 16 7.90 -22.00 6.68
N PHE A 17 7.93 -20.83 6.03
CA PHE A 17 7.85 -19.50 6.63
C PHE A 17 6.57 -18.79 6.18
N ASP A 18 6.19 -17.69 6.84
CA ASP A 18 5.02 -16.91 6.45
C ASP A 18 5.20 -16.29 5.05
N LEU A 19 6.39 -15.77 4.79
CA LEU A 19 6.86 -15.32 3.48
C LEU A 19 8.34 -15.71 3.33
N HIS A 20 8.70 -16.33 2.21
CA HIS A 20 10.05 -16.65 1.81
C HIS A 20 10.28 -16.15 0.38
N VAL A 21 11.38 -15.42 0.18
CA VAL A 21 11.77 -14.89 -1.12
C VAL A 21 13.13 -15.46 -1.48
N SER A 22 13.22 -16.10 -2.65
CA SER A 22 14.47 -16.58 -3.23
C SER A 22 14.77 -15.86 -4.54
N PHE A 23 16.06 -15.72 -4.83
CA PHE A 23 16.57 -15.07 -6.02
C PHE A 23 17.37 -16.08 -6.83
N GLU A 24 17.11 -16.15 -8.13
CA GLU A 24 17.81 -17.02 -9.06
C GLU A 24 18.38 -16.17 -10.18
N THR A 25 19.71 -16.04 -10.23
CA THR A 25 20.39 -15.26 -11.26
C THR A 25 20.76 -16.17 -12.43
N SER A 26 20.33 -15.80 -13.63
CA SER A 26 20.83 -16.34 -14.89
C SER A 26 21.83 -15.37 -15.53
N LYS A 27 22.40 -15.69 -16.70
CA LYS A 27 23.40 -14.84 -17.36
C LYS A 27 22.90 -13.42 -17.69
N ALA A 28 21.59 -13.20 -17.83
CA ALA A 28 21.03 -11.91 -18.23
C ALA A 28 19.80 -11.48 -17.40
N GLU A 29 19.30 -12.33 -16.51
CA GLU A 29 18.04 -12.08 -15.81
C GLU A 29 18.17 -12.44 -14.34
N LEU A 30 17.37 -11.75 -13.51
CA LEU A 30 17.19 -12.06 -12.10
C LEU A 30 15.76 -12.58 -11.93
N GLY A 31 15.61 -13.87 -11.67
CA GLY A 31 14.35 -14.49 -11.27
C GLY A 31 14.08 -14.28 -9.79
N LEU A 32 12.83 -14.01 -9.44
CA LEU A 32 12.36 -13.91 -8.06
C LEU A 32 11.24 -14.92 -7.83
N CYS A 33 11.33 -15.66 -6.73
CA CYS A 33 10.30 -16.60 -6.32
C CYS A 33 9.79 -16.26 -4.91
N PHE A 34 8.48 -16.02 -4.81
CA PHE A 34 7.80 -15.76 -3.55
C PHE A 34 7.00 -16.99 -3.13
N ASN A 35 7.40 -17.62 -2.04
CA ASN A 35 6.68 -18.71 -1.40
C ASN A 35 6.05 -18.18 -0.11
N TYR A 36 4.73 -18.27 0.02
CA TYR A 36 4.00 -17.62 1.11
C TYR A 36 2.83 -18.46 1.61
N ARG A 37 2.42 -18.21 2.85
CA ARG A 37 1.23 -18.83 3.44
C ARG A 37 -0.04 -18.14 2.93
N THR A 38 -0.87 -18.87 2.20
CA THR A 38 -2.15 -18.38 1.68
C THR A 38 -3.19 -18.09 2.77
N SER A 39 -2.99 -18.62 3.98
CA SER A 39 -3.82 -18.27 5.15
C SER A 39 -3.54 -16.86 5.68
N LEU A 40 -2.39 -16.26 5.35
CA LEU A 40 -1.99 -14.92 5.78
C LEU A 40 -1.97 -13.90 4.64
N PHE A 41 -1.59 -14.34 3.43
CA PHE A 41 -1.44 -13.46 2.28
C PHE A 41 -2.36 -13.87 1.13
N LYS A 42 -3.04 -12.88 0.56
CA LYS A 42 -3.73 -13.03 -0.73
C LYS A 42 -2.72 -12.90 -1.86
N ARG A 43 -3.02 -13.53 -3.00
CA ARG A 43 -2.20 -13.41 -4.22
C ARG A 43 -1.96 -11.95 -4.60
N ASP A 44 -3.01 -11.15 -4.66
CA ASP A 44 -2.94 -9.73 -5.02
C ASP A 44 -2.01 -8.93 -4.11
N THR A 45 -1.91 -9.31 -2.83
CA THR A 45 -0.97 -8.69 -1.88
C THR A 45 0.48 -8.98 -2.24
N ILE A 46 0.77 -10.21 -2.69
CA ILE A 46 2.12 -10.63 -3.09
C ILE A 46 2.50 -10.02 -4.43
N GLU A 47 1.56 -9.93 -5.38
CA GLU A 47 1.75 -9.23 -6.66
C GLU A 47 2.05 -7.74 -6.42
N LEU A 48 1.35 -7.10 -5.49
CA LEU A 48 1.64 -5.72 -5.09
C LEU A 48 3.05 -5.59 -4.49
N MET A 49 3.45 -6.50 -3.62
CA MET A 49 4.81 -6.51 -3.05
C MET A 49 5.88 -6.68 -4.12
N LEU A 50 5.65 -7.55 -5.12
CA LEU A 50 6.54 -7.73 -6.27
C LEU A 50 6.69 -6.45 -7.09
N SER A 51 5.57 -5.83 -7.46
CA SER A 51 5.59 -4.57 -8.22
C SER A 51 6.34 -3.45 -7.47
N ARG A 52 6.13 -3.34 -6.15
CA ARG A 52 6.88 -2.39 -5.31
C ARG A 52 8.37 -2.72 -5.22
N PHE A 53 8.73 -4.01 -5.20
CA PHE A 53 10.12 -4.42 -5.21
C PHE A 53 10.82 -4.04 -6.52
N GLU A 54 10.17 -4.26 -7.66
CA GLU A 54 10.67 -3.82 -8.97
C GLU A 54 10.87 -2.30 -9.02
N LEU A 55 9.92 -1.53 -8.47
CA LEU A 55 10.03 -0.07 -8.35
C LEU A 55 11.22 0.37 -7.49
N VAL A 56 11.49 -0.34 -6.39
CA VAL A 56 12.69 -0.08 -5.57
C VAL A 56 13.94 -0.34 -6.38
N LEU A 57 14.02 -1.48 -7.09
CA LEU A 57 15.17 -1.82 -7.92
C LEU A 57 15.43 -0.79 -9.03
N SER A 58 14.40 -0.25 -9.66
CA SER A 58 14.57 0.76 -10.72
C SER A 58 15.10 2.10 -10.18
N GLN A 59 14.76 2.46 -8.94
CA GLN A 59 15.22 3.69 -8.31
C GLN A 59 16.65 3.59 -7.78
N LEU A 60 17.15 2.39 -7.48
CA LEU A 60 18.51 2.19 -6.95
C LEU A 60 19.60 2.66 -7.91
N SER A 61 19.34 2.72 -9.22
CA SER A 61 20.28 3.31 -10.19
C SER A 61 20.24 4.84 -10.26
N GLU A 62 19.18 5.46 -9.74
CA GLU A 62 18.93 6.90 -9.88
C GLU A 62 19.28 7.70 -8.62
N THR A 63 19.19 7.09 -7.44
CA THR A 63 19.49 7.75 -6.16
C THR A 63 20.47 6.95 -5.29
N ASN A 64 21.32 7.68 -4.56
CA ASN A 64 22.29 7.10 -3.63
C ASN A 64 21.81 7.15 -2.17
N LEU A 65 20.69 7.81 -1.87
CA LEU A 65 20.15 7.94 -0.52
C LEU A 65 18.90 7.09 -0.36
N LEU A 66 18.93 6.18 0.61
CA LEU A 66 17.83 5.26 0.91
C LEU A 66 16.51 5.97 1.21
N LYS A 67 16.55 7.17 1.82
CA LYS A 67 15.37 7.95 2.17
C LYS A 67 14.59 8.50 0.97
N ASP A 68 15.25 8.57 -0.19
CA ASP A 68 14.67 9.15 -1.41
C ASP A 68 14.04 8.06 -2.30
N ILE A 69 14.13 6.78 -1.89
CA ILE A 69 13.51 5.65 -2.59
C ILE A 69 12.06 5.52 -2.15
N SER A 70 11.13 5.65 -3.10
CA SER A 70 9.71 5.40 -2.86
C SER A 70 9.42 3.90 -2.89
N LEU A 71 8.70 3.41 -1.87
CA LEU A 71 8.14 2.04 -1.88
C LEU A 71 6.77 1.98 -2.57
N VAL A 72 6.15 3.12 -2.84
CA VAL A 72 4.78 3.22 -3.34
C VAL A 72 4.84 3.80 -4.74
N SER A 73 4.18 3.13 -5.68
CA SER A 73 4.06 3.63 -7.05
C SER A 73 3.27 4.92 -7.09
N GLU A 74 3.46 5.70 -8.15
CA GLU A 74 2.72 6.95 -8.33
C GLU A 74 1.19 6.71 -8.36
N THR A 75 0.76 5.61 -8.98
CA THR A 75 -0.65 5.20 -9.04
C THR A 75 -1.22 4.88 -7.65
N GLU A 76 -0.48 4.15 -6.82
CA GLU A 76 -0.90 3.89 -5.43
C GLU A 76 -0.89 5.17 -4.60
N ARG A 77 0.05 6.09 -4.85
CA ARG A 77 0.12 7.38 -4.18
C ARG A 77 -1.11 8.24 -4.51
N GLU A 78 -1.49 8.30 -5.78
CA GLU A 78 -2.71 8.99 -6.23
C GLU A 78 -3.96 8.40 -5.61
N LEU A 79 -4.07 7.07 -5.57
CA LEU A 79 -5.18 6.37 -4.92
C LEU A 79 -5.33 6.79 -3.45
N VAL A 80 -4.22 6.78 -2.70
CA VAL A 80 -4.24 7.13 -1.27
C VAL A 80 -4.57 8.61 -1.04
N LEU A 81 -4.02 9.51 -1.86
CA LEU A 81 -4.18 10.94 -1.66
C LEU A 81 -5.52 11.47 -2.16
N ASN A 82 -6.05 10.89 -3.23
CA ASN A 82 -7.22 11.44 -3.93
C ASN A 82 -8.47 10.58 -3.75
N GLU A 83 -8.37 9.25 -3.85
CA GLU A 83 -9.56 8.39 -3.75
C GLU A 83 -9.87 8.00 -2.30
N PHE A 84 -8.86 7.65 -1.52
CA PHE A 84 -9.00 7.35 -0.09
C PHE A 84 -8.77 8.57 0.80
N GLY A 85 -8.36 9.69 0.20
CA GLY A 85 -8.11 10.94 0.89
C GLY A 85 -9.38 11.52 1.52
N PRO A 86 -9.29 12.68 2.19
CA PRO A 86 -10.41 13.31 2.89
C PRO A 86 -11.61 13.71 2.01
N GLY A 87 -11.55 13.45 0.70
CA GLY A 87 -12.55 13.87 -0.28
C GLY A 87 -12.58 15.39 -0.43
N ASP A 88 -13.72 15.90 -0.89
CA ASP A 88 -13.95 17.34 -1.03
C ASP A 88 -13.96 18.03 0.34
N VAL A 89 -12.91 18.77 0.64
CA VAL A 89 -12.85 19.61 1.84
C VAL A 89 -13.74 20.83 1.62
N VAL A 90 -14.83 20.93 2.37
CA VAL A 90 -15.68 22.13 2.39
C VAL A 90 -14.88 23.27 3.00
N ALA A 91 -14.64 24.32 2.20
CA ALA A 91 -13.97 25.51 2.69
C ALA A 91 -14.84 26.21 3.75
N PHE A 92 -14.23 26.50 4.91
CA PHE A 92 -14.83 27.34 5.95
C PHE A 92 -13.80 28.37 6.43
N ASP A 93 -14.30 29.43 7.07
CA ASP A 93 -13.45 30.49 7.59
C ASP A 93 -12.66 29.99 8.81
N THR A 94 -11.36 29.75 8.62
CA THR A 94 -10.45 29.25 9.66
C THR A 94 -10.00 30.34 10.63
N THR A 95 -10.35 31.61 10.38
CA THR A 95 -10.07 32.73 11.30
C THR A 95 -11.11 32.83 12.41
N LYS A 96 -12.28 32.20 12.25
CA LYS A 96 -13.36 32.19 13.22
C LYS A 96 -13.28 30.99 14.16
N THR A 97 -13.77 31.20 15.37
CA THR A 97 -13.99 30.11 16.32
C THR A 97 -15.16 29.24 15.86
N LEU A 98 -15.18 27.96 16.27
CA LEU A 98 -16.30 27.06 15.97
C LEU A 98 -17.64 27.63 16.43
N HIS A 99 -17.70 28.26 17.60
CA HIS A 99 -18.93 28.90 18.09
C HIS A 99 -19.28 30.16 17.27
N GLY A 100 -18.31 30.93 16.78
CA GLY A 100 -18.58 32.06 15.89
C GLY A 100 -19.16 31.64 14.55
N LEU A 101 -18.71 30.50 14.00
CA LEU A 101 -19.32 29.90 12.80
C LEU A 101 -20.76 29.43 13.07
N PHE A 102 -21.04 28.92 14.26
CA PHE A 102 -22.38 28.52 14.68
C PHE A 102 -23.31 29.75 14.84
N GLU A 103 -22.84 30.83 15.45
CA GLU A 103 -23.58 32.09 15.58
C GLU A 103 -23.94 32.68 14.21
N ASP A 104 -23.00 32.71 13.26
CA ASP A 104 -23.25 33.13 11.89
C ASP A 104 -24.34 32.27 11.22
N GLN A 105 -24.35 30.96 11.48
CA GLN A 105 -25.35 30.05 10.92
C GLN A 105 -26.74 30.30 11.50
N VAL A 106 -26.84 30.60 12.79
CA VAL A 106 -28.10 31.00 13.45
C VAL A 106 -28.64 32.29 12.84
N LEU A 107 -27.78 33.28 12.57
CA LEU A 107 -28.18 34.53 11.92
C LEU A 107 -28.70 34.33 10.49
N LYS A 108 -28.14 33.37 9.75
CA LYS A 108 -28.56 33.07 8.36
C LYS A 108 -29.88 32.30 8.28
N SER A 109 -30.17 31.45 9.26
CA SER A 109 -31.35 30.57 9.24
C SER A 109 -31.92 30.37 10.65
N PRO A 110 -32.51 31.43 11.24
CA PRO A 110 -32.91 31.44 12.65
C PRO A 110 -34.04 30.46 12.96
N ASP A 111 -34.96 30.26 12.00
CA ASP A 111 -36.13 29.38 12.18
C ASP A 111 -35.85 27.91 11.81
N SER A 112 -34.61 27.57 11.43
CA SER A 112 -34.23 26.21 11.12
C SER A 112 -34.08 25.40 12.42
N THR A 113 -34.76 24.25 12.50
CA THR A 113 -34.60 23.34 13.64
C THR A 113 -33.14 22.86 13.72
N SER A 114 -32.48 23.11 14.85
CA SER A 114 -31.04 22.85 15.05
C SER A 114 -30.78 21.56 15.85
N LEU A 115 -31.61 21.26 16.85
CA LEU A 115 -31.49 20.07 17.69
C LEU A 115 -32.88 19.50 18.01
N VAL A 116 -33.01 18.19 17.88
CA VAL A 116 -34.17 17.41 18.31
C VAL A 116 -33.65 16.33 19.26
N PHE A 117 -34.34 16.12 20.37
CA PHE A 117 -33.97 15.14 21.39
C PHE A 117 -35.15 14.19 21.62
N GLU A 118 -34.88 12.89 21.77
CA GLU A 118 -35.85 11.81 21.96
C GLU A 118 -35.71 11.18 23.35
#